data_AF-A0A356S3D3-F1
#
_entry.id   AF-A0A356S3D3-F1
#
_cell.length_a   1.000
_cell.length_b   1.000
_cell.length_c   1.000
_cell.angle_alpha   90.00
_cell.angle_beta   90.00
_cell.angle_gamma   90.00
#
_symmetry.space_group_name_H-M   'P 1'
#
loop_
_entity.id
_entity.type
_entity.pdbx_description
1 polymer ?
#
loop_
_entity_poly.entity_id
_entity_poly.type
_entity_poly.pdbx_seq_one_letter_code
_entity_poly.pdbx_strand_id
1 'polypeptide(L)'
;QFLAPDEMKHILHKFEQAGNTRLMLCERGSSFGYNNLVVDMLGLPILKRFGYPVLFDVTHALQQPGALGHGAGGRREQVTGLAKAGMSQGLAGLFLEAHPDPDKARCDGPCALRL
;
A
#
# COMPACT_ATOMS: atom_id res chain seq x y z
N GLN A 1 -8.84 -2.65 2.21
CA GLN A 1 -8.12 -3.74 2.91
C GLN A 1 -8.67 -3.81 4.33
N PHE A 2 -8.73 -4.98 4.93
CA PHE A 2 -9.50 -5.21 6.16
C PHE A 2 -8.66 -5.69 7.35
N LEU A 3 -7.37 -5.95 7.14
CA LEU A 3 -6.53 -6.63 8.12
C LEU A 3 -5.84 -5.62 9.03
N ALA A 4 -5.86 -5.86 10.35
CA ALA A 4 -5.08 -5.05 11.27
C ALA A 4 -3.58 -5.40 11.17
N PRO A 5 -2.65 -4.44 11.42
CA PRO A 5 -1.21 -4.71 11.33
C PRO A 5 -0.73 -5.89 12.18
N ASP A 6 -1.26 -6.05 13.40
CA ASP A 6 -0.90 -7.15 14.31
C ASP A 6 -1.32 -8.53 13.80
N GLU A 7 -2.32 -8.61 12.91
CA GLU A 7 -2.78 -9.88 12.35
C GLU A 7 -1.84 -10.41 11.25
N MET A 8 -0.91 -9.59 10.74
CA MET A 8 0.11 -10.05 9.79
C MET A 8 0.97 -11.18 10.35
N LYS A 9 1.10 -11.30 11.68
CA LYS A 9 1.80 -12.42 12.34
C LYS A 9 1.27 -13.79 11.89
N HIS A 10 -0.04 -13.90 11.64
CA HIS A 10 -0.66 -15.17 11.23
C HIS A 10 -0.31 -15.53 9.78
N ILE A 11 -0.16 -14.53 8.91
CA ILE A 11 0.26 -14.74 7.52
C ILE A 11 1.74 -15.13 7.50
N LEU A 12 2.59 -14.40 8.22
CA LEU A 12 4.02 -14.71 8.34
C LEU A 12 4.25 -16.13 8.86
N HIS A 13 3.56 -16.51 9.94
CA HIS A 13 3.70 -17.84 10.52
C HIS A 13 3.37 -18.97 9.54
N LYS A 14 2.37 -18.80 8.66
CA LYS A 14 2.04 -19.81 7.64
C LYS A 14 3.18 -20.05 6.66
N PHE A 15 3.87 -18.99 6.24
CA PHE A 15 5.03 -19.10 5.36
C PHE A 15 6.24 -19.71 6.09
N GLU A 16 6.49 -19.32 7.34
CA GLU A 16 7.55 -19.89 8.17
C GLU A 16 7.35 -21.39 8.41
N GLN A 17 6.11 -21.83 8.69
CA GLN A 17 5.76 -23.24 8.82
C GLN A 17 5.99 -24.04 7.53
N ALA A 18 5.83 -23.39 6.38
CA ALA A 18 6.15 -23.96 5.07
C ALA A 18 7.66 -23.91 4.74
N GLY A 19 8.51 -23.45 5.67
CA GLY A 19 9.96 -23.36 5.50
C GLY A 19 10.45 -22.12 4.75
N ASN A 20 9.61 -21.10 4.57
CA ASN A 20 9.97 -19.87 3.84
C ASN A 20 10.04 -18.66 4.78
N THR A 21 11.25 -18.16 5.01
CA THR A 21 11.53 -16.94 5.80
C THR A 21 11.96 -15.75 4.92
N ARG A 22 11.89 -15.87 3.59
CA ARG A 22 12.22 -14.79 2.65
C ARG A 22 10.98 -13.96 2.35
N LEU A 23 10.48 -13.26 3.36
CA LEU A 23 9.20 -12.55 3.32
C LEU A 23 9.40 -11.04 3.38
N MET A 24 8.40 -10.32 2.88
CA MET A 24 8.29 -8.86 2.98
C MET A 24 6.84 -8.50 3.27
N LEU A 25 6.63 -7.39 3.96
CA LEU A 25 5.32 -6.83 4.27
C LEU A 25 5.11 -5.59 3.42
N CYS A 26 3.90 -5.38 2.90
CA CYS A 26 3.59 -4.21 2.08
C CYS A 26 2.31 -3.53 2.60
N GLU A 27 2.48 -2.34 3.18
CA GLU A 27 1.36 -1.47 3.55
C GLU A 27 0.81 -0.83 2.28
N ARG A 28 -0.52 -0.81 2.12
CA ARG A 28 -1.15 -0.29 0.90
C ARG A 28 -2.49 0.40 1.12
N GLY A 29 -2.82 0.73 2.38
CA GLY A 29 -4.07 1.32 2.85
C GLY A 29 -4.89 0.36 3.71
N SER A 30 -5.87 0.91 4.42
CA SER A 30 -6.95 0.21 5.12
C SER A 30 -8.29 0.84 4.77
N SER A 31 -9.35 0.04 4.69
CA SER A 31 -10.69 0.52 4.34
C SER A 31 -11.16 1.55 5.38
N PHE A 32 -11.60 2.72 4.91
CA PHE A 32 -12.09 3.80 5.76
C PHE A 32 -13.45 4.28 5.27
N GLY A 33 -14.51 3.67 5.78
CA GLY A 33 -15.85 3.85 5.23
C GLY A 33 -15.97 3.28 3.81
N TYR A 34 -16.91 3.81 3.03
CA TYR A 34 -17.16 3.35 1.67
C TYR A 34 -16.25 4.04 0.66
N ASN A 35 -15.74 3.25 -0.29
CA ASN A 35 -14.95 3.72 -1.46
C ASN A 35 -13.71 4.56 -1.11
N ASN A 36 -13.16 4.40 0.10
CA ASN A 36 -12.00 5.15 0.52
C ASN A 36 -11.03 4.31 1.36
N LEU A 37 -9.77 4.70 1.31
CA LEU A 37 -8.66 4.12 2.06
C LEU A 37 -7.97 5.19 2.90
N VAL A 38 -7.50 4.79 4.07
CA VAL A 38 -6.59 5.56 4.93
C VAL A 38 -5.33 4.74 5.20
N VAL A 39 -4.19 5.42 5.32
CA VAL A 39 -2.95 4.79 5.80
C VAL A 39 -2.75 5.21 7.24
N ASP A 40 -2.80 4.24 8.15
CA ASP A 40 -2.40 4.46 9.54
C ASP A 40 -0.87 4.37 9.65
N MET A 41 -0.21 5.52 9.76
CA MET A 41 1.24 5.58 9.89
C MET A 41 1.74 4.92 11.19
N LEU A 42 0.88 4.77 12.21
CA LEU A 42 1.20 4.06 13.46
C LEU A 42 1.25 2.54 13.25
N GLY A 43 0.62 2.02 12.19
CA GLY A 43 0.70 0.62 11.79
C GLY A 43 2.07 0.21 11.27
N LEU A 44 2.81 1.12 10.65
CA LEU A 44 4.13 0.84 10.06
C LEU A 44 5.16 0.38 11.12
N PRO A 45 5.32 1.06 12.28
CA PRO A 45 6.13 0.54 13.38
C PRO A 45 5.70 -0.83 13.90
N ILE A 46 4.40 -1.16 13.89
CA ILE A 46 3.91 -2.47 14.32
C ILE A 46 4.39 -3.56 13.36
N LEU A 47 4.23 -3.35 12.04
CA LEU A 47 4.73 -4.27 11.01
C LEU A 47 6.24 -4.50 11.12
N LYS A 48 7.00 -3.44 11.41
CA LYS A 48 8.46 -3.52 11.55
C LYS A 48 8.92 -4.42 12.71
N ARG A 49 8.10 -4.59 13.77
CA ARG A 49 8.43 -5.46 14.91
C ARG A 49 8.57 -6.93 14.51
N PHE A 50 7.98 -7.34 13.39
CA PHE A 50 8.10 -8.71 12.89
C PHE A 50 9.47 -9.02 12.26
N GLY A 51 10.35 -8.03 12.10
CA GLY A 51 11.72 -8.24 11.61
C GLY A 51 11.84 -8.45 10.09
N TYR A 52 10.73 -8.37 9.35
CA TYR A 52 10.71 -8.44 7.89
C TYR A 52 10.78 -7.04 7.25
N PRO A 53 11.34 -6.90 6.03
CA PRO A 53 11.29 -5.64 5.30
C PRO A 53 9.85 -5.16 5.11
N VAL A 54 9.60 -3.90 5.46
CA VAL A 54 8.30 -3.25 5.25
C VAL A 54 8.41 -2.28 4.09
N LEU A 55 7.63 -2.52 3.05
CA LEU A 55 7.44 -1.65 1.90
C LEU A 55 6.14 -0.86 2.06
N PHE A 56 6.07 0.30 1.41
CA PHE A 56 4.85 1.08 1.31
C PHE A 56 4.45 1.30 -0.15
N ASP A 57 3.33 0.69 -0.52
CA ASP A 57 2.66 0.88 -1.81
C ASP A 57 1.79 2.12 -1.75
N VAL A 58 2.43 3.25 -2.06
CA VAL A 58 1.80 4.56 -2.01
C VAL A 58 0.84 4.77 -3.18
N THR A 59 1.07 4.12 -4.32
CA THR A 59 0.18 4.20 -5.49
C THR A 59 -1.18 3.64 -5.13
N HIS A 60 -1.25 2.40 -4.67
CA HIS A 60 -2.52 1.79 -4.35
C HIS A 60 -3.10 2.29 -3.02
N ALA A 61 -2.30 2.85 -2.11
CA ALA A 61 -2.83 3.54 -0.92
C ALA A 61 -3.70 4.77 -1.25
N LEU A 62 -3.56 5.32 -2.45
CA LEU A 62 -4.34 6.46 -2.93
C LEU A 62 -5.56 6.06 -3.77
N GLN A 63 -5.82 4.77 -3.88
CA GLN A 63 -6.98 4.24 -4.58
C GLN A 63 -8.27 4.64 -3.88
N GLN A 64 -9.29 4.92 -4.69
CA GLN A 64 -10.68 5.07 -4.24
C GLN A 64 -11.48 3.87 -4.78
N PRO A 65 -11.57 2.77 -4.02
CA PRO A 65 -12.12 1.51 -4.54
C PRO A 65 -13.54 1.69 -5.07
N GLY A 66 -13.78 1.34 -6.33
CA GLY A 66 -15.11 1.42 -6.96
C GLY A 66 -15.64 2.83 -7.27
N ALA A 67 -14.85 3.89 -7.08
CA ALA A 67 -15.33 5.27 -7.24
C ALA A 67 -15.74 5.66 -8.67
N LEU A 68 -15.28 4.93 -9.70
CA LEU A 68 -15.65 5.19 -11.10
C LEU A 68 -16.80 4.31 -11.60
N GLY A 69 -17.38 3.45 -10.75
CA GLY A 69 -18.42 2.49 -11.10
C GLY A 69 -17.94 1.29 -11.93
N HIS A 70 -17.08 1.52 -12.92
CA HIS A 70 -16.45 0.51 -13.78
C HIS A 70 -14.99 0.21 -13.40
N GLY A 71 -14.48 0.87 -12.36
CA GLY A 71 -13.10 0.75 -11.91
C GLY A 71 -12.84 1.55 -10.64
N ALA A 72 -11.60 1.51 -10.17
CA ALA A 72 -11.16 2.32 -9.05
C ALA A 72 -10.81 3.75 -9.50
N GLY A 73 -11.19 4.72 -8.69
CA GLY A 73 -10.63 6.07 -8.78
C GLY A 73 -9.28 6.15 -8.08
N GLY A 74 -8.73 7.36 -7.97
CA GLY A 74 -7.42 7.57 -7.38
C GLY A 74 -7.11 9.03 -7.13
N ARG A 75 -6.12 9.27 -6.28
CA ARG A 75 -5.66 10.61 -5.87
C ARG A 75 -4.17 10.79 -6.15
N ARG A 76 -3.71 10.46 -7.37
CA ARG A 76 -2.29 10.47 -7.76
C ARG A 76 -1.56 11.78 -7.45
N GLU A 77 -2.26 12.92 -7.45
CA GLU A 77 -1.72 14.23 -7.08
C GLU A 77 -1.17 14.27 -5.65
N GLN A 78 -1.64 13.39 -4.77
CA GLN A 78 -1.23 13.30 -3.37
C GLN A 78 -0.06 12.33 -3.12
N VAL A 79 0.41 11.62 -4.16
CA VAL A 79 1.44 10.56 -4.06
C VAL A 79 2.72 11.03 -3.38
N THR A 80 3.21 12.22 -3.71
CA THR A 80 4.46 12.72 -3.11
C THR A 80 4.28 13.03 -1.62
N GLY A 81 3.13 13.58 -1.24
CA GLY A 81 2.84 13.90 0.16
C GLY A 81 2.74 12.63 1.01
N LEU A 82 1.98 11.65 0.53
CA LEU A 82 1.80 10.39 1.24
C LEU A 82 3.09 9.55 1.26
N ALA A 83 3.85 9.54 0.16
CA ALA A 83 5.15 8.85 0.10
C ALA A 83 6.13 9.41 1.13
N LYS A 84 6.22 10.74 1.26
CA LYS A 84 7.08 11.38 2.27
C LYS A 84 6.68 11.00 3.70
N ALA A 85 5.37 10.93 3.98
CA ALA A 85 4.87 10.50 5.28
C ALA A 85 5.31 9.06 5.59
N GLY A 86 5.13 8.12 4.65
CA GLY A 86 5.62 6.75 4.81
C GLY A 86 7.13 6.66 4.96
N MET A 87 7.89 7.35 4.10
CA MET A 87 9.36 7.37 4.13
C MET A 87 9.93 7.89 5.46
N SER A 88 9.24 8.84 6.11
CA SER A 88 9.66 9.36 7.42
C SER A 88 9.68 8.28 8.53
N GLN A 89 9.01 7.14 8.32
CA GLN A 89 8.96 6.02 9.29
C GLN A 89 10.15 5.04 9.17
N GLY A 90 11.09 5.30 8.24
CA GLY A 90 12.26 4.46 8.01
C GLY A 90 11.88 3.08 7.48
N LEU A 91 11.24 3.06 6.31
CA LEU A 91 10.79 1.85 5.62
C LEU A 91 11.91 1.24 4.76
N ALA A 92 11.77 -0.04 4.41
CA ALA A 92 12.73 -0.73 3.54
C ALA A 92 12.65 -0.24 2.09
N GLY A 93 11.49 0.26 1.66
CA GLY A 93 11.32 0.83 0.33
C GLY A 93 9.90 1.32 0.06
N LEU A 94 9.74 1.93 -1.12
CA LEU A 94 8.44 2.27 -1.71
C LEU A 94 8.12 1.30 -2.84
N PHE A 95 6.85 0.98 -2.96
CA PHE A 95 6.28 0.40 -4.17
C PHE A 95 5.52 1.51 -4.91
N LEU A 96 5.76 1.62 -6.22
CA LEU A 96 5.27 2.70 -7.07
C LEU A 96 4.94 2.15 -8.45
N GLU A 97 3.78 2.50 -8.97
CA GLU A 97 3.44 2.31 -10.39
C GLU A 97 3.42 3.66 -11.11
N ALA A 98 3.92 3.65 -12.35
CA ALA A 98 3.97 4.83 -13.20
C ALA A 98 3.59 4.46 -14.64
N HIS A 99 3.08 5.44 -15.37
CA HIS A 99 2.75 5.31 -16.79
C HIS A 99 3.09 6.63 -17.51
N PRO A 100 3.58 6.61 -18.77
CA PRO A 100 3.87 7.84 -19.51
C PRO A 100 2.64 8.76 -19.67
N ASP A 101 1.48 8.14 -19.78
CA ASP A 101 0.18 8.80 -19.87
C ASP A 101 -0.84 8.06 -18.99
N PRO A 102 -0.93 8.35 -17.67
CA PRO A 102 -1.77 7.60 -16.74
C PRO A 102 -3.25 7.52 -17.17
N ASP A 103 -3.74 8.50 -17.93
CA ASP A 103 -5.13 8.51 -18.42
C ASP A 103 -5.38 7.49 -19.53
N LYS A 104 -4.32 6.92 -20.14
CA LYS A 104 -4.37 5.80 -21.08
C LYS A 104 -3.98 4.45 -20.46
N ALA A 105 -3.67 4.41 -19.16
CA ALA A 105 -3.35 3.15 -18.50
C ALA A 105 -4.59 2.24 -18.49
N ARG A 106 -4.39 0.94 -18.77
CA ARG A 106 -5.49 -0.04 -18.84
C ARG A 106 -6.05 -0.44 -17.47
N CYS A 107 -5.32 -0.16 -16.40
CA CYS A 107 -5.69 -0.38 -15.01
C CYS A 107 -4.99 0.68 -14.15
N ASP A 108 -5.62 1.07 -13.04
CA ASP A 108 -5.08 1.96 -11.99
C ASP A 108 -4.46 3.30 -12.43
N GLY A 109 -4.77 3.76 -13.65
CA GLY A 109 -4.37 5.07 -14.18
C GLY A 109 -4.66 6.27 -13.28
N PRO A 110 -5.81 6.31 -12.56
CA PRO A 110 -6.08 7.37 -11.59
C PRO A 110 -5.09 7.44 -10.41
N CYS A 111 -4.35 6.36 -10.13
CA CYS A 111 -3.35 6.28 -9.05
C CYS A 111 -1.91 6.34 -9.57
N ALA A 112 -1.68 5.96 -10.83
CA ALA A 112 -0.34 5.87 -11.40
C ALA A 112 0.36 7.24 -11.50
N LEU A 113 1.66 7.24 -11.20
CA LEU A 113 2.54 8.38 -11.44
C LEU A 113 2.72 8.64 -12.94
N ARG A 114 2.84 9.92 -13.31
CA ARG A 114 3.26 10.29 -14.67
C ARG A 114 4.78 10.24 -14.77
N LEU A 115 5.31 9.59 -15.81
CA LEU A 115 6.73 9.60 -16.19
C LEU A 115 7.11 10.88 -16.95
#